data_AF-A0A0M5M6L8-F1
#
_entry.id   AF-A0A0M5M6L8-F1
#
_cell.length_a   1.000
_cell.length_b   1.000
_cell.length_c   1.000
_cell.angle_alpha   90.00
_cell.angle_beta   90.00
_cell.angle_gamma   90.00
#
_symmetry.space_group_name_H-M   'P 1'
#
loop_
_entity.id
_entity.type
_entity.pdbx_description
1 polymer ?
#
loop_
_entity_poly.entity_id
_entity_poly.type
_entity_poly.pdbx_seq_one_letter_code
_entity_poly.pdbx_strand_id
1 'polypeptide(L)'
;MEELSRQFKAGEINENQLKEAARDIIKGYGKDIGIDFEVVYLDEETMPKDAKESTGSAYILDEKNRKVLVLIDVNKIKDTGDLFGTIAEEVSHGKDALEV
;
A
#
# COMPACT_ATOMS: atom_id res chain seq x y z
N MET A 1 -12.48 -2.07 3.05
CA MET A 1 -12.16 -0.76 2.41
C MET A 1 -13.31 0.24 2.55
N GLU A 2 -14.52 -0.07 2.08
CA GLU A 2 -15.65 0.87 2.18
C GLU A 2 -16.03 1.23 3.63
N GLU A 3 -16.02 0.25 4.54
CA GLU A 3 -16.27 0.49 5.97
C GLU A 3 -15.20 1.41 6.61
N LEU A 4 -13.92 1.22 6.28
CA LEU A 4 -12.84 2.11 6.74
C LEU A 4 -13.01 3.53 6.20
N SER A 5 -13.38 3.68 4.93
CA SER A 5 -13.68 4.99 4.34
C SER A 5 -14.85 5.68 5.06
N ARG A 6 -15.89 4.92 5.43
CA ARG A 6 -17.03 5.42 6.18
C ARG A 6 -16.64 5.89 7.58
N GLN A 7 -15.91 5.06 8.33
CA GLN A 7 -15.43 5.39 9.68
C GLN A 7 -14.53 6.63 9.67
N PHE A 8 -13.65 6.74 8.67
CA PHE A 8 -12.79 7.91 8.51
C PHE A 8 -13.60 9.19 8.22
N LYS A 9 -14.58 9.10 7.31
CA LYS A 9 -15.49 10.22 6.99
C LYS A 9 -16.37 10.63 8.17
N ALA A 10 -16.72 9.69 9.04
CA ALA A 10 -17.46 9.95 10.27
C ALA A 10 -16.58 10.50 11.41
N GLY A 11 -15.24 10.55 11.22
CA GLY A 11 -14.29 10.98 12.24
C GLY A 11 -14.07 9.96 13.36
N GLU A 12 -14.53 8.72 13.17
CA GLU A 12 -14.38 7.61 14.13
C GLU A 12 -12.93 7.09 14.18
N ILE A 13 -12.21 7.22 13.06
CA ILE A 13 -10.78 6.91 12.94
C ILE A 13 -10.04 8.08 12.30
N ASN A 14 -8.78 8.27 12.70
CA ASN A 14 -7.90 9.25 12.09
C ASN A 14 -7.07 8.65 10.94
N GLU A 15 -6.25 9.49 10.29
CA GLU A 15 -5.45 9.10 9.13
C GLU A 15 -4.44 7.99 9.45
N ASN A 16 -3.79 8.05 10.61
CA ASN A 16 -2.84 7.03 11.03
C ASN A 16 -3.56 5.69 11.25
N GLN A 17 -4.72 5.70 11.90
CA GLN A 17 -5.54 4.49 12.08
C GLN A 17 -6.01 3.91 10.74
N LEU A 18 -6.39 4.75 9.77
CA LEU A 18 -6.73 4.33 8.42
C LEU A 18 -5.55 3.66 7.72
N LYS A 19 -4.36 4.27 7.78
CA LYS A 19 -3.11 3.75 7.20
C LYS A 19 -2.71 2.41 7.83
N GLU A 20 -2.77 2.29 9.15
CA GLU A 20 -2.47 1.04 9.83
C GLU A 20 -3.49 -0.06 9.50
N ALA A 21 -4.78 0.26 9.48
CA ALA A 21 -5.81 -0.70 9.09
C ALA A 21 -5.65 -1.16 7.63
N ALA A 22 -5.33 -0.24 6.71
CA ALA A 22 -5.03 -0.57 5.32
C ALA A 22 -3.84 -1.53 5.23
N ARG A 23 -2.74 -1.24 5.95
CA ARG A 23 -1.56 -2.09 6.02
C ARG A 23 -1.89 -3.49 6.55
N ASP A 24 -2.69 -3.60 7.61
CA ASP A 24 -3.07 -4.89 8.20
C ASP A 24 -3.89 -5.74 7.22
N ILE A 25 -4.83 -5.11 6.50
CA ILE A 25 -5.62 -5.78 5.44
C ILE A 25 -4.70 -6.35 4.36
N ILE A 26 -3.74 -5.56 3.86
CA ILE A 26 -2.82 -6.01 2.81
C ILE A 26 -1.90 -7.12 3.29
N LYS A 27 -1.38 -7.02 4.52
CA LYS A 27 -0.59 -8.09 5.14
C LYS A 27 -1.39 -9.38 5.31
N GLY A 28 -2.65 -9.26 5.76
CA GLY A 28 -3.57 -10.39 5.89
C GLY A 28 -3.85 -11.06 4.54
N TYR A 29 -4.16 -10.26 3.51
CA TYR A 29 -4.35 -10.74 2.15
C TYR A 29 -3.09 -11.41 1.58
N GLY A 30 -1.92 -10.77 1.72
CA GLY A 30 -0.65 -11.33 1.29
C GLY A 30 -0.39 -12.70 1.89
N LYS A 31 -0.58 -12.82 3.21
CA LYS A 31 -0.43 -14.09 3.92
C LYS A 31 -1.34 -15.19 3.36
N ASP A 32 -2.58 -14.88 3.00
CA ASP A 32 -3.53 -15.83 2.41
C ASP A 32 -3.02 -16.39 1.07
N ILE A 33 -2.32 -15.57 0.29
CA ILE A 33 -1.75 -15.95 -1.01
C ILE A 33 -0.26 -16.31 -0.99
N GLY A 34 0.35 -16.40 0.20
CA GLY A 34 1.77 -16.74 0.38
C GLY A 34 2.75 -15.66 -0.09
N ILE A 35 2.38 -14.39 0.00
CA ILE A 35 3.23 -13.22 -0.31
C ILE A 35 3.35 -12.34 0.94
N ASP A 36 4.57 -11.96 1.33
CA ASP A 36 4.81 -11.02 2.43
C ASP A 36 4.81 -9.59 1.91
N PHE A 37 3.67 -8.90 1.99
CA PHE A 37 3.58 -7.49 1.64
C PHE A 37 3.97 -6.57 2.80
N GLU A 38 4.89 -5.66 2.56
CA GLU A 38 5.28 -4.60 3.47
C GLU A 38 4.85 -3.25 2.88
N VAL A 39 3.87 -2.58 3.50
CA VAL A 39 3.38 -1.27 3.03
C VAL A 39 4.07 -0.15 3.80
N VAL A 40 4.73 0.79 3.12
CA VAL A 40 5.39 1.95 3.73
C VAL A 40 4.81 3.24 3.15
N TYR A 41 4.42 4.13 4.06
CA TYR A 41 3.92 5.46 3.74
C TYR A 41 5.08 6.44 3.83
N LEU A 42 5.36 7.15 2.74
CA LEU A 42 6.49 8.04 2.59
C LEU A 42 6.02 9.43 2.15
N ASP A 43 6.76 10.45 2.54
CA ASP A 43 6.70 11.75 1.89
C ASP A 43 7.48 11.71 0.58
N GLU A 44 7.04 12.45 -0.45
CA GLU A 44 7.74 12.63 -1.74
C GLU A 44 9.27 12.85 -1.59
N GLU A 45 9.70 13.58 -0.57
CA GLU A 45 11.13 13.83 -0.31
C GLU A 45 11.92 12.54 0.00
N THR A 46 11.26 11.59 0.65
CA THR A 46 11.82 10.30 1.10
C THR A 46 11.57 9.16 0.11
N MET A 47 10.79 9.41 -0.95
CA MET A 47 10.57 8.43 -2.02
C MET A 47 11.87 8.14 -2.80
N PRO A 48 12.08 6.87 -3.24
CA PRO A 48 13.16 6.52 -4.14
C PRO A 48 13.14 7.37 -5.42
N LYS A 49 14.31 7.71 -5.95
CA LYS A 49 14.43 8.60 -7.13
C LYS A 49 13.59 8.12 -8.31
N ASP A 50 13.61 6.81 -8.57
CA ASP A 50 12.90 6.17 -9.68
C ASP A 50 11.38 6.06 -9.46
N ALA A 51 10.89 6.38 -8.26
CA ALA A 51 9.48 6.35 -7.89
C ALA A 51 8.90 7.72 -7.51
N LYS A 52 9.72 8.78 -7.51
CA LYS A 52 9.31 10.12 -7.05
C LYS A 52 8.14 10.72 -7.81
N GLU A 53 7.96 10.39 -9.09
CA GLU A 53 6.85 10.92 -9.88
C GLU A 53 5.56 10.09 -9.70
N SER A 54 5.66 8.85 -9.20
CA SER A 54 4.53 7.96 -8.97
C SER A 54 3.79 8.27 -7.67
N THR A 55 2.54 7.79 -7.56
CA THR A 55 1.75 7.84 -6.32
C THR A 55 2.03 6.62 -5.43
N GLY A 56 2.38 5.49 -6.05
CA GLY A 56 2.88 4.30 -5.38
C GLY A 56 3.93 3.58 -6.20
N SER A 57 4.61 2.61 -5.61
CA SER A 57 5.55 1.71 -6.30
C SER A 57 5.72 0.40 -5.54
N ALA A 58 5.82 -0.71 -6.28
CA ALA A 58 6.12 -2.03 -5.74
C ALA A 58 7.54 -2.48 -6.06
N TYR A 59 8.22 -3.06 -5.06
CA TYR A 59 9.56 -3.62 -5.20
C TYR A 59 9.59 -5.04 -4.65
N ILE A 60 10.15 -5.97 -5.42
CA ILE A 60 10.46 -7.30 -4.88
C ILE A 60 11.68 -7.19 -3.98
N LEU A 61 11.50 -7.46 -2.69
CA LEU A 61 12.60 -7.47 -1.72
C LEU A 61 13.31 -8.82 -1.68
N ASP A 62 12.54 -9.90 -1.85
CA ASP A 62 13.06 -11.26 -1.82
C ASP A 62 12.13 -12.17 -2.62
N GLU A 63 12.55 -12.60 -3.80
CA GLU A 63 11.75 -13.48 -4.67
C GLU A 63 11.51 -14.86 -4.03
N LYS A 64 12.51 -15.38 -3.33
CA LYS A 64 12.49 -16.75 -2.78
C LYS A 64 11.50 -16.90 -1.63
N ASN A 65 11.41 -15.89 -0.79
CA ASN A 65 10.48 -15.75 0.33
C ASN A 65 9.23 -14.96 -0.06
N ARG A 66 9.10 -14.57 -1.35
CA ARG A 66 7.96 -13.84 -1.91
C ARG A 66 7.64 -12.57 -1.12
N LYS A 67 8.66 -11.78 -0.80
CA LYS A 67 8.52 -10.50 -0.08
C LYS A 67 8.46 -9.32 -1.03
N VAL A 68 7.45 -8.46 -0.86
CA VAL A 68 7.21 -7.27 -1.68
C VAL A 68 7.06 -6.04 -0.80
N LEU A 69 7.78 -4.97 -1.13
CA LEU A 69 7.63 -3.65 -0.53
C LEU A 69 6.70 -2.80 -1.40
N VAL A 70 5.63 -2.28 -0.81
CA VAL A 70 4.69 -1.34 -1.43
C VAL A 70 4.92 0.04 -0.82
N LEU A 71 5.39 0.98 -1.62
CA LEU A 71 5.59 2.37 -1.24
C LEU A 71 4.38 3.20 -1.68
N ILE A 72 3.94 4.12 -0.81
CA ILE A 72 2.84 5.04 -1.08
C ILE A 72 3.29 6.45 -0.71
N ASP A 73 3.23 7.38 -1.67
CA ASP A 73 3.48 8.79 -1.44
C ASP A 73 2.23 9.47 -0.85
N VAL A 74 2.27 9.75 0.44
CA VAL A 74 1.11 10.30 1.17
C VAL A 74 0.73 11.71 0.72
N ASN A 75 1.66 12.46 0.13
CA ASN A 75 1.41 13.82 -0.32
C ASN A 75 0.57 13.87 -1.60
N LYS A 76 0.53 12.76 -2.35
CA LYS A 76 -0.27 12.62 -3.58
C LYS A 76 -1.65 12.02 -3.34
N ILE A 77 -1.87 11.42 -2.17
CA ILE A 77 -3.16 10.86 -1.77
C ILE A 77 -4.17 11.96 -1.48
N LYS A 78 -5.26 12.00 -2.25
CA LYS A 78 -6.31 13.02 -2.12
C LYS A 78 -7.42 12.64 -1.16
N ASP A 79 -7.75 11.36 -1.11
CA ASP A 79 -8.80 10.81 -0.28
C ASP A 79 -8.62 9.29 -0.08
N THR A 80 -9.49 8.69 0.72
CA THR A 80 -9.41 7.26 1.04
C THR A 80 -9.55 6.36 -0.19
N GLY A 81 -10.30 6.79 -1.21
CA GLY A 81 -10.46 6.02 -2.44
C GLY A 81 -9.16 5.95 -3.22
N ASP A 82 -8.49 7.10 -3.35
CA ASP A 82 -7.17 7.22 -3.96
C ASP A 82 -6.13 6.31 -3.25
N LEU A 83 -6.09 6.36 -1.91
CA LEU A 83 -5.24 5.48 -1.09
C LEU A 83 -5.44 4.00 -1.39
N PHE A 84 -6.69 3.53 -1.35
CA PHE A 84 -6.98 2.12 -1.56
C PHE A 84 -6.80 1.70 -3.02
N GLY A 85 -7.04 2.61 -3.98
CA GLY A 85 -6.77 2.40 -5.39
C GLY A 85 -5.27 2.18 -5.65
N THR A 86 -4.42 3.09 -5.18
CA THR A 86 -2.95 2.96 -5.32
C THR A 86 -2.45 1.68 -4.66
N ILE A 87 -2.89 1.38 -3.44
CA ILE A 87 -2.48 0.14 -2.76
C ILE A 87 -2.88 -1.10 -3.57
N ALA A 88 -4.10 -1.14 -4.12
CA ALA A 88 -4.56 -2.28 -4.90
C ALA A 88 -3.75 -2.46 -6.20
N GLU A 89 -3.43 -1.37 -6.88
CA GLU A 89 -2.59 -1.36 -8.08
C GLU A 89 -1.19 -1.91 -7.77
N GLU A 90 -0.50 -1.37 -6.78
CA GLU A 90 0.86 -1.79 -6.43
C GLU A 90 0.93 -3.21 -5.87
N VAL A 91 -0.09 -3.64 -5.13
CA VAL A 91 -0.20 -5.04 -4.67
C VAL A 91 -0.37 -5.97 -5.87
N SER A 92 -1.13 -5.60 -6.90
CA SER A 92 -1.23 -6.38 -8.14
C SER A 92 0.12 -6.43 -8.84
N HIS A 93 0.75 -5.29 -9.09
CA HIS A 93 2.07 -5.23 -9.75
C HIS A 93 3.12 -6.09 -9.03
N GLY A 94 3.18 -6.00 -7.70
CA GLY A 94 4.10 -6.81 -6.90
C GLY A 94 3.81 -8.31 -6.95
N LYS A 95 2.53 -8.70 -7.04
CA LYS A 95 2.12 -10.09 -7.24
C LYS A 95 2.52 -10.56 -8.65
N ASP A 96 2.14 -9.83 -9.69
CA ASP A 96 2.45 -10.15 -11.09
C ASP A 96 3.96 -10.30 -11.27
N ALA A 97 4.77 -9.41 -10.67
CA ALA A 97 6.23 -9.47 -10.72
C ALA A 97 6.86 -10.68 -9.98
N LEU A 98 6.12 -11.39 -9.13
CA LEU A 98 6.56 -12.67 -8.52
C LEU A 98 6.14 -13.90 -9.34
N GLU A 99 5.22 -13.74 -10.29
CA GLU A 99 4.64 -14.83 -11.09
C GLU A 99 5.23 -14.91 -12.52
N VAL A 100 6.23 -14.08 -12.83
CA VAL A 100 6.98 -14.05 -14.11
C VAL A 100 8.13 -15.05 -14.19
#